data_AF-A0A6I9PST4-F1
#
_entry.id   AF-A0A6I9PST4-F1
#
_cell.length_a   1.000
_cell.length_b   1.000
_cell.length_c   1.000
_cell.angle_alpha   90.00
_cell.angle_beta   90.00
_cell.angle_gamma   90.00
#
_symmetry.space_group_name_H-M   'P 1'
#
loop_
_entity.id
_entity.type
_entity.pdbx_description
1 polymer ?
#
loop_
_entity_poly.entity_id
_entity_poly.type
_entity_poly.pdbx_seq_one_letter_code
_entity_poly.pdbx_strand_id
1 'polypeptide(L)'
;PAEDRVLGWSEKQRIEYTAHTAPGTKKDTSLPLPPAYSPEYVESSWYQWWEKEGFFSPEQHERLPHAVDQTFSLCIPPPNVTGSLHLGHALTVAVEDALVRWRRMQGHRVLWVPGCDHAGIATQVGLLLLLVHHMAFK
;
A
#
# COMPACT_ATOMS: atom_id res chain seq x y z
N PRO A 1 11.67 -49.00 -3.40
CA PRO A 1 10.40 -48.26 -3.60
C PRO A 1 10.27 -47.17 -2.53
N ALA A 2 10.76 -45.97 -2.84
CA ALA A 2 10.60 -44.81 -1.98
C ALA A 2 9.20 -44.23 -2.24
N GLU A 3 8.38 -44.18 -1.20
CA GLU A 3 7.04 -43.61 -1.27
C GLU A 3 7.13 -42.11 -1.57
N ASP A 4 6.59 -41.71 -2.71
CA ASP A 4 6.33 -40.31 -3.07
C ASP A 4 5.34 -39.73 -2.05
N ARG A 5 5.87 -39.06 -1.01
CA ARG A 5 5.06 -38.23 -0.11
C ARG A 5 4.52 -37.05 -0.91
N VAL A 6 3.30 -37.18 -1.41
CA VAL A 6 2.50 -36.07 -1.92
C VAL A 6 2.38 -35.04 -0.79
N LEU A 7 3.04 -33.89 -0.93
CA LEU A 7 2.87 -32.74 -0.05
C LEU A 7 1.42 -32.25 -0.22
N GLY A 8 0.53 -32.71 0.65
CA GLY A 8 -0.84 -32.21 0.74
C GLY A 8 -0.82 -30.80 1.30
N TRP A 9 -1.05 -29.81 0.43
CA TRP A 9 -1.26 -28.43 0.86
C TRP A 9 -2.63 -28.34 1.53
N SER A 10 -2.66 -28.08 2.84
CA SER A 10 -3.90 -27.78 3.55
C SER A 10 -4.34 -26.35 3.24
N GLU A 11 -5.63 -26.15 2.97
CA GLU A 11 -6.18 -24.81 2.76
C GLU A 11 -5.98 -23.96 4.02
N LYS A 12 -5.30 -22.82 3.88
CA LYS A 12 -5.02 -21.93 4.99
C LYS A 12 -6.32 -21.27 5.42
N GLN A 13 -6.72 -21.50 6.67
CA GLN A 13 -7.91 -20.88 7.25
C GLN A 13 -7.81 -19.35 7.14
N ARG A 14 -8.75 -18.75 6.41
CA ARG A 14 -8.89 -17.30 6.35
C ARG A 14 -9.65 -16.84 7.58
N ILE A 15 -9.11 -15.85 8.26
CA ILE A 15 -9.69 -15.31 9.49
C ILE A 15 -10.12 -13.90 9.13
N GLU A 16 -11.39 -13.60 9.31
CA GLU A 16 -11.93 -12.27 9.02
C GLU A 16 -11.95 -11.43 10.29
N TYR A 17 -11.85 -10.11 10.12
CA TYR A 17 -12.03 -9.18 11.22
C TYR A 17 -13.53 -8.92 11.43
N THR A 18 -14.07 -9.40 12.55
CA THR A 18 -15.51 -9.41 12.83
C THR A 18 -16.00 -8.23 13.67
N ALA A 19 -15.10 -7.39 14.20
CA ALA A 19 -15.50 -6.25 15.01
C ALA A 19 -16.02 -5.11 14.13
N HIS A 20 -17.07 -4.43 14.60
CA HIS A 20 -17.71 -3.36 13.86
C HIS A 20 -16.86 -2.08 13.93
N THR A 21 -15.99 -1.86 12.96
CA THR A 21 -15.25 -0.60 12.77
C THR A 21 -16.01 0.29 11.78
N ALA A 22 -16.38 1.50 12.19
CA ALA A 22 -16.99 2.46 11.26
C ALA A 22 -16.01 2.81 10.13
N PRO A 23 -16.47 3.06 8.89
CA PRO A 23 -15.59 3.39 7.76
C PRO A 23 -14.63 4.54 8.09
N GLY A 24 -13.34 4.33 7.82
CA GLY A 24 -12.27 5.29 8.09
C GLY A 24 -11.98 5.56 9.57
N THR A 25 -12.45 4.71 10.50
CA THR A 25 -12.01 4.77 11.90
C THR A 25 -10.86 3.81 12.17
N LYS A 26 -10.00 4.17 13.12
CA LYS A 26 -8.85 3.33 13.49
C LYS A 26 -9.35 1.98 13.99
N LYS A 27 -8.78 0.90 13.45
CA LYS A 27 -9.04 -0.48 13.87
C LYS A 27 -8.78 -0.64 15.38
N ASP A 28 -9.66 -1.35 16.07
CA ASP A 28 -9.43 -1.74 17.45
C ASP A 28 -8.33 -2.81 17.51
N THR A 29 -7.26 -2.48 18.24
CA THR A 29 -6.07 -3.34 18.42
C THR A 29 -6.00 -3.94 19.82
N SER A 30 -7.01 -3.69 20.67
CA SER A 30 -7.12 -4.30 22.00
C SER A 30 -7.69 -5.72 21.96
N LEU A 31 -8.30 -6.11 20.84
CA LEU A 31 -8.85 -7.45 20.64
C LEU A 31 -7.73 -8.50 20.54
N PRO A 32 -7.99 -9.76 20.97
CA PRO A 32 -7.04 -10.86 20.81
C PRO A 32 -6.64 -11.05 19.34
N LEU A 33 -5.34 -11.17 19.10
CA LEU A 33 -4.82 -11.48 17.78
C LEU A 33 -5.14 -12.93 17.39
N PRO A 34 -5.42 -13.19 16.10
CA PRO A 34 -5.64 -14.55 15.63
C PRO A 34 -4.40 -15.43 15.81
N PRO A 35 -4.57 -16.75 15.95
CA PRO A 35 -3.47 -17.69 16.15
C PRO A 35 -2.54 -17.81 14.92
N ALA A 36 -2.98 -17.34 13.75
CA ALA A 36 -2.22 -17.33 12.51
C ALA A 36 -2.43 -16.02 11.75
N TYR A 37 -1.42 -15.61 10.98
CA TYR A 37 -1.51 -14.43 10.12
C TYR A 37 -2.54 -14.62 9.00
N SER A 38 -3.52 -13.71 8.93
CA SER A 38 -4.46 -13.58 7.83
C SER A 38 -4.42 -12.15 7.28
N PRO A 39 -4.14 -11.94 5.97
CA PRO A 39 -4.13 -10.62 5.36
C PRO A 39 -5.48 -9.90 5.49
N GLU A 40 -6.59 -10.62 5.28
CA GLU A 40 -7.94 -10.08 5.38
C GLU A 40 -8.24 -9.53 6.78
N TYR A 41 -7.83 -10.26 7.83
CA TYR A 41 -7.87 -9.74 9.19
C TYR A 41 -6.96 -8.53 9.37
N VAL A 42 -5.70 -8.60 8.94
CA VAL A 42 -4.70 -7.58 9.28
C VAL A 42 -4.99 -6.27 8.58
N GLU A 43 -5.26 -6.28 7.28
CA GLU A 43 -5.45 -5.10 6.42
C GLU A 43 -6.81 -4.42 6.60
N SER A 44 -7.77 -5.10 7.24
CA SER A 44 -9.12 -4.58 7.51
C SER A 44 -9.07 -3.18 8.12
N SER A 45 -9.85 -2.24 7.57
CA SER A 45 -10.03 -0.86 8.07
C SER A 45 -8.81 0.08 7.98
N TRP A 46 -7.58 -0.41 7.77
CA TRP A 46 -6.39 0.44 7.78
C TRP A 46 -6.34 1.41 6.62
N TYR A 47 -6.59 0.92 5.41
CA TYR A 47 -6.44 1.73 4.20
C TYR A 47 -7.38 2.95 4.23
N GLN A 48 -8.67 2.72 4.51
CA GLN A 48 -9.66 3.79 4.66
C GLN A 48 -9.32 4.78 5.78
N TRP A 49 -8.76 4.29 6.89
CA TRP A 49 -8.33 5.18 7.98
C TRP A 49 -7.13 6.02 7.56
N TRP A 50 -6.12 5.44 6.90
CA TRP A 50 -4.96 6.18 6.41
C TRP A 50 -5.34 7.27 5.39
N GLU A 51 -6.29 6.97 4.51
CA GLU A 51 -6.83 7.93 3.56
C GLU A 51 -7.56 9.08 4.28
N LYS A 52 -8.41 8.77 5.26
CA LYS A 52 -9.14 9.77 6.03
C LYS A 52 -8.23 10.68 6.84
N GLU A 53 -7.20 10.12 7.48
CA GLU A 53 -6.22 10.89 8.25
C GLU A 53 -5.24 11.66 7.34
N GLY A 54 -5.22 11.36 6.05
CA GLY A 54 -4.36 12.01 5.06
C GLY A 54 -2.90 11.63 5.18
N PHE A 55 -2.54 10.45 5.72
CA PHE A 55 -1.13 10.04 5.91
C PHE A 55 -0.33 9.92 4.62
N PHE A 56 -1.00 9.92 3.48
CA PHE A 56 -0.35 9.94 2.17
C PHE A 56 0.07 11.34 1.73
N SER A 57 -0.49 12.39 2.33
CA SER A 57 -0.26 13.77 1.90
C SER A 57 1.03 14.36 2.51
N PRO A 58 1.83 15.13 1.73
CA PRO A 58 3.04 15.78 2.22
C PRO A 58 2.80 16.78 3.36
N GLU A 59 1.60 17.33 3.46
CA GLU A 59 1.20 18.35 4.44
C GLU A 59 1.20 17.80 5.88
N GLN A 60 1.10 16.48 6.07
CA GLN A 60 1.25 15.84 7.38
C GLN A 60 2.67 15.93 7.95
N HIS A 61 3.67 16.26 7.11
CA HIS A 61 5.07 16.38 7.52
C HIS A 61 5.27 17.30 8.72
N GLU A 62 4.59 18.45 8.71
CA GLU A 62 4.74 19.48 9.76
C GLU A 62 4.19 19.03 11.12
N ARG A 63 3.41 17.95 11.15
CA ARG A 63 2.86 17.35 12.38
C ARG A 63 3.77 16.28 12.99
N LEU A 64 4.84 15.89 12.30
CA LEU A 64 5.75 14.86 12.79
C LEU A 64 6.75 15.45 13.80
N PRO A 65 6.93 14.82 14.98
CA PRO A 65 7.87 15.31 15.99
C PRO A 65 9.33 15.28 15.53
N HIS A 66 9.65 14.44 14.54
CA HIS A 66 10.98 14.24 13.97
C HIS A 66 11.13 14.87 12.58
N ALA A 67 10.27 15.82 12.22
CA ALA A 67 10.32 16.49 10.92
C ALA A 67 11.67 17.19 10.68
N VAL A 68 12.26 16.95 9.51
CA VAL A 68 13.46 17.66 9.02
C VAL A 68 13.10 18.54 7.83
N ASP A 69 13.86 19.62 7.61
CA ASP A 69 13.69 20.50 6.45
C ASP A 69 14.36 19.89 5.19
N GLN A 70 13.93 18.69 4.82
CA GLN A 70 14.42 17.99 3.64
C GLN A 70 13.25 17.36 2.88
N THR A 71 13.27 17.52 1.56
CA THR A 71 12.24 16.97 0.66
C THR A 71 12.80 15.76 -0.09
N PHE A 72 11.98 14.72 -0.24
CA PHE A 72 12.25 13.56 -1.07
C PHE A 72 11.08 13.37 -2.05
N SER A 73 11.37 13.34 -3.35
CA SER A 73 10.35 13.15 -4.39
C SER A 73 10.71 11.96 -5.27
N LEU A 74 9.73 11.14 -5.57
CA LEU A 74 9.86 9.97 -6.43
C LEU A 74 8.71 9.94 -7.45
N CYS A 75 9.07 9.71 -8.71
CA CYS A 75 8.13 9.61 -9.82
C CYS A 75 8.01 8.13 -10.22
N ILE A 76 6.80 7.58 -10.19
CA ILE A 76 6.56 6.21 -10.66
C ILE A 76 6.70 6.25 -12.19
N PRO A 77 7.59 5.46 -12.80
CA PRO A 77 7.70 5.44 -14.25
C PRO A 77 6.35 5.07 -14.87
N PRO A 78 5.94 5.74 -15.97
CA PRO A 78 4.66 5.51 -16.61
C PRO A 78 4.52 4.01 -16.93
N PRO A 79 3.42 3.35 -16.54
CA PRO A 79 3.25 1.93 -16.83
C PRO A 79 3.15 1.74 -18.34
N ASN A 80 4.08 0.99 -18.92
CA ASN A 80 3.98 0.54 -20.30
C ASN A 80 2.81 -0.44 -20.39
N VAL A 81 1.74 -0.04 -21.06
CA VAL A 81 0.52 -0.84 -21.09
C VAL A 81 0.59 -1.87 -22.20
N THR A 82 1.08 -3.03 -21.81
CA THR A 82 1.13 -4.23 -22.64
C THR A 82 0.47 -5.46 -22.00
N GLY A 83 -0.15 -5.36 -20.81
CA GLY A 83 -0.90 -6.47 -20.24
C GLY A 83 -1.21 -6.36 -18.74
N SER A 84 -1.76 -7.44 -18.18
CA SER A 84 -2.11 -7.60 -16.77
C SER A 84 -0.93 -7.33 -15.82
N LEU A 85 -1.22 -6.89 -14.61
CA LEU A 85 -0.23 -6.67 -13.55
C LEU A 85 0.53 -7.97 -13.24
N HIS A 86 1.78 -8.05 -13.68
CA HIS A 86 2.68 -9.16 -13.35
C HIS A 86 3.57 -8.84 -12.13
N LEU A 87 4.21 -9.87 -11.58
CA LEU A 87 5.07 -9.78 -10.39
C LEU A 87 6.17 -8.69 -10.51
N GLY A 88 6.72 -8.49 -11.71
CA GLY A 88 7.66 -7.39 -11.96
C GLY A 88 7.12 -5.99 -11.60
N HIS A 89 5.85 -5.67 -11.91
CA HIS A 89 5.25 -4.40 -11.50
C HIS A 89 5.10 -4.32 -9.98
N ALA A 90 4.65 -5.41 -9.35
CA ALA A 90 4.49 -5.47 -7.90
C ALA A 90 5.83 -5.28 -7.18
N LEU A 91 6.91 -5.86 -7.69
CA LEU A 91 8.25 -5.70 -7.13
C LEU A 91 8.72 -4.25 -7.21
N THR A 92 8.60 -3.60 -8.37
CA THR A 92 9.00 -2.20 -8.53
C THR A 92 8.23 -1.29 -7.57
N VAL A 93 6.90 -1.41 -7.54
CA VAL A 93 6.06 -0.61 -6.65
C VAL A 93 6.37 -0.88 -5.17
N ALA A 94 6.65 -2.14 -4.79
CA ALA A 94 6.99 -2.48 -3.41
C ALA A 94 8.34 -1.86 -2.98
N VAL A 95 9.34 -1.83 -3.86
CA VAL A 95 10.63 -1.18 -3.57
C VAL A 95 10.45 0.33 -3.42
N GLU A 96 9.66 0.96 -4.30
CA GLU A 96 9.37 2.39 -4.23
C GLU A 96 8.59 2.76 -2.96
N ASP A 97 7.54 2.01 -2.62
CA ASP A 97 6.74 2.19 -1.39
C ASP A 97 7.62 2.04 -0.13
N ALA A 98 8.51 1.04 -0.10
CA ALA A 98 9.44 0.86 1.01
C ALA A 98 10.38 2.06 1.17
N LEU A 99 10.92 2.61 0.08
CA LEU A 99 11.78 3.80 0.11
C LEU A 99 11.02 5.04 0.60
N VAL A 100 9.80 5.26 0.10
CA VAL A 100 8.92 6.37 0.50
C VAL A 100 8.61 6.30 1.99
N ARG A 101 8.22 5.12 2.51
CA ARG A 101 7.96 4.92 3.95
C ARG A 101 9.20 5.17 4.79
N TRP A 102 10.34 4.62 4.36
CA TRP A 102 11.60 4.83 5.08
C TRP A 102 11.97 6.31 5.15
N ARG A 103 11.83 7.08 4.06
CA ARG A 103 12.09 8.53 4.05
C ARG A 103 11.13 9.31 4.96
N ARG A 104 9.85 8.93 5.02
CA ARG A 104 8.88 9.51 5.98
C ARG A 104 9.27 9.21 7.43
N MET A 105 9.77 8.00 7.72
CA MET A 105 10.28 7.65 9.05
C MET A 105 11.54 8.43 9.44
N GLN A 106 12.37 8.82 8.46
CA GLN A 106 13.50 9.73 8.67
C GLN A 106 13.05 11.21 8.78
N GLY A 107 11.75 11.49 8.69
CA GLY A 107 11.20 12.83 8.86
C GLY A 107 11.31 13.71 7.63
N HIS A 108 11.56 13.16 6.44
CA HIS A 108 11.56 13.95 5.19
C HIS A 108 10.13 14.25 4.72
N ARG A 109 9.97 15.37 4.01
CA ARG A 109 8.73 15.71 3.28
C ARG A 109 8.70 14.87 2.00
N VAL A 110 7.84 13.87 1.96
CA VAL A 110 7.85 12.88 0.87
C VAL A 110 6.69 13.09 -0.11
N LEU A 111 7.03 13.22 -1.40
CA LEU A 111 6.09 13.22 -2.52
C LEU A 111 6.32 11.97 -3.38
N TRP A 112 5.29 11.14 -3.54
CA TRP A 112 5.33 9.95 -4.41
C TRP A 112 4.16 10.04 -5.37
N VAL A 113 4.46 10.34 -6.63
CA VAL A 113 3.45 10.64 -7.66
C VAL A 113 3.65 9.78 -8.89
N PRO A 114 2.56 9.44 -9.60
CA PRO A 114 2.69 8.81 -10.90
C PRO A 114 3.37 9.74 -11.91
N GLY A 115 4.26 9.20 -12.71
CA GLY A 115 4.76 9.83 -13.91
C GLY A 115 3.67 9.92 -14.96
N CYS A 116 3.53 11.09 -15.57
CA CYS A 116 2.61 11.31 -16.68
C CYS A 116 3.42 11.31 -17.98
N ASP A 117 3.22 10.29 -18.82
CA ASP A 117 3.79 10.25 -20.16
C ASP A 117 2.77 10.73 -21.18
N HIS A 118 3.18 11.67 -22.04
CA HIS A 118 2.35 12.24 -23.11
C HIS A 118 2.00 11.22 -24.21
N ALA A 119 2.68 10.06 -24.28
CA ALA A 119 2.40 9.01 -25.25
C ALA A 119 1.35 7.96 -24.80
N GLY A 120 0.83 8.05 -23.55
CA GLY A 120 0.07 6.97 -22.90
C GLY A 120 -1.29 7.36 -22.29
N ILE A 121 -1.97 8.39 -22.81
CA ILE A 121 -3.27 8.85 -22.28
C ILE A 121 -4.34 7.74 -22.31
N ALA A 122 -4.28 6.81 -23.28
CA ALA A 122 -5.27 5.73 -23.41
C ALA A 122 -5.13 4.63 -22.34
N THR A 123 -3.99 4.57 -21.66
CA THR A 123 -3.60 3.39 -20.90
C THR A 123 -3.48 3.63 -19.40
N GLN A 124 -3.45 4.90 -19.00
CA GLN A 124 -3.49 5.32 -17.61
C GLN A 124 -4.83 5.02 -16.91
N VAL A 125 -5.96 4.99 -17.62
CA VAL A 125 -7.29 4.95 -16.96
C VAL A 125 -7.55 3.63 -16.20
N GLY A 126 -6.97 2.50 -16.61
CA GLY A 126 -7.22 1.20 -15.98
C GLY A 126 -6.36 0.89 -14.75
N LEU A 127 -5.07 1.27 -14.79
CA LEU A 127 -4.11 0.95 -13.73
C LEU A 127 -3.98 2.08 -12.69
N LEU A 128 -4.12 3.33 -13.14
CA LEU A 128 -3.94 4.54 -12.32
C LEU A 128 -5.13 4.77 -11.36
N LEU A 129 -6.34 4.34 -11.73
CA LEU A 129 -7.53 4.53 -10.91
C LEU A 129 -7.44 3.80 -9.55
N LEU A 130 -6.70 2.69 -9.50
CA LEU A 130 -6.56 1.89 -8.27
C LEU A 130 -5.42 2.38 -7.36
N LEU A 131 -4.38 3.01 -7.92
CA LEU A 131 -3.15 3.36 -7.19
C LEU A 131 -3.02 4.86 -6.84
N VAL A 132 -3.62 5.77 -7.62
CA VAL A 132 -3.29 7.20 -7.55
C VAL A 132 -4.44 8.08 -7.09
N HIS A 133 -5.70 7.68 -7.33
CA HIS A 133 -6.84 8.54 -7.04
C HIS A 133 -7.01 8.89 -5.55
N HIS A 134 -6.27 8.26 -4.61
CA HIS A 134 -6.33 8.60 -3.18
C HIS A 134 -4.99 8.96 -2.52
N MET A 135 -3.84 8.80 -3.18
CA MET A 135 -2.53 9.04 -2.54
C MET A 135 -1.82 10.33 -2.97
N ALA A 136 -2.22 10.96 -4.08
CA ALA A 136 -1.44 12.07 -4.67
C ALA A 136 -2.15 13.43 -4.74
N PHE A 137 -3.46 13.51 -4.57
CA PHE A 137 -4.20 14.78 -4.70
C PHE A 137 -5.37 14.87 -3.72
N LYS A 138 -5.09 15.46 -2.56
CA LYS A 138 -5.98 16.38 -1.84
C LYS A 138 -5.18 17.16 -0.81
#